data_AF-A0A7W1T051-F1
#
_entry.id   AF-A0A7W1T051-F1
#
_cell.length_a   1.000
_cell.length_b   1.000
_cell.length_c   1.000
_cell.angle_alpha   90.00
_cell.angle_beta   90.00
_cell.angle_gamma   90.00
#
_symmetry.space_group_name_H-M   'P 1'
#
loop_
_entity.id
_entity.type
_entity.pdbx_description
1 polymer ?
#
loop_
_entity_poly.entity_id
_entity_poly.type
_entity_poly.pdbx_seq_one_letter_code
_entity_poly.pdbx_strand_id
1 'polypeptide(L)'
;MTELLNIVVLIVAALMVGCELATAAFVNPTLDKLPDDVHLPAASALARVQGRFMPFWYALVFLLALAEVGIRWHQSGRLPIWISISAVLWMLAIVYSVTALVPINNRIKSNPPPDWKIYRRRWDLLHRWRVALLTIALVLLIVGCVCCPPDPW
;
A
#
# COMPACT_ATOMS: atom_id res chain seq x y z
N MET A 1 19.63 -18.14 2.40
CA MET A 1 18.22 -18.03 1.96
C MET A 1 17.53 -16.75 2.45
N THR A 2 17.76 -16.32 3.69
CA THR A 2 17.17 -15.11 4.29
C THR A 2 17.57 -13.80 3.60
N GLU A 3 18.80 -13.68 3.10
CA GLU A 3 19.22 -12.46 2.38
C GLU A 3 18.46 -12.23 1.07
N LEU A 4 18.25 -13.29 0.28
CA LEU A 4 17.47 -13.20 -0.95
C LEU A 4 16.02 -12.81 -0.64
N LEU A 5 15.43 -13.39 0.40
CA LEU A 5 14.06 -13.06 0.82
C LEU A 5 13.97 -11.60 1.27
N ASN A 6 14.90 -11.11 2.10
CA ASN A 6 14.97 -9.71 2.51
C ASN A 6 14.99 -8.78 1.29
N ILE A 7 15.88 -9.03 0.33
CA ILE A 7 16.00 -8.22 -0.88
C ILE A 7 14.68 -8.22 -1.65
N VAL A 8 14.08 -9.39 -1.86
CA VAL A 8 12.81 -9.54 -2.58
C VAL A 8 11.68 -8.80 -1.87
N VAL A 9 11.52 -9.01 -0.55
CA VAL A 9 10.51 -8.35 0.29
C VAL A 9 10.66 -6.83 0.18
N LEU A 10 11.87 -6.31 0.33
CA LEU A 10 12.13 -4.87 0.30
C LEU A 10 11.87 -4.26 -1.08
N ILE A 11 12.30 -4.92 -2.16
CA ILE A 11 12.06 -4.44 -3.53
C ILE A 11 10.56 -4.44 -3.83
N VAL A 12 9.86 -5.55 -3.56
CA VAL A 12 8.44 -5.69 -3.85
C VAL A 12 7.61 -4.69 -3.04
N ALA A 13 7.94 -4.49 -1.75
CA ALA A 13 7.29 -3.52 -0.89
C ALA A 13 7.59 -2.08 -1.32
N ALA A 14 8.85 -1.74 -1.58
CA ALA A 14 9.25 -0.38 -1.95
C ALA A 14 8.64 0.07 -3.29
N LEU A 15 8.63 -0.80 -4.30
CA LEU A 15 7.99 -0.51 -5.58
C LEU A 15 6.48 -0.26 -5.41
N MET A 16 5.82 -1.09 -4.62
CA MET A 16 4.40 -0.97 -4.34
C MET A 16 4.06 0.36 -3.65
N VAL A 17 4.76 0.68 -2.56
CA VAL A 17 4.57 1.96 -1.84
C VAL A 17 4.95 3.13 -2.74
N GLY A 18 5.97 2.99 -3.57
CA GLY A 18 6.38 3.99 -4.56
C GLY A 18 5.26 4.29 -5.57
N CYS A 19 4.56 3.28 -6.08
CA CYS A 19 3.41 3.48 -6.98
C CYS A 19 2.26 4.22 -6.30
N GLU A 20 1.96 3.88 -5.05
CA GLU A 20 0.92 4.54 -4.25
C GLU A 20 1.29 6.00 -3.93
N LEU A 21 2.56 6.25 -3.56
CA LEU A 21 3.09 7.58 -3.32
C LEU A 21 3.05 8.43 -4.59
N ALA A 22 3.46 7.88 -5.73
CA ALA A 22 3.41 8.57 -7.01
C ALA A 22 1.97 8.92 -7.41
N THR A 23 1.02 8.03 -7.10
CA THR A 23 -0.41 8.28 -7.34
C THR A 23 -0.91 9.45 -6.50
N ALA A 24 -0.60 9.45 -5.20
CA ALA A 24 -1.00 10.53 -4.29
C ALA A 24 -0.31 11.88 -4.59
N ALA A 25 0.97 11.86 -4.97
CA ALA A 25 1.79 13.05 -5.13
C ALA A 25 1.72 13.67 -6.54
N PHE A 26 1.57 12.87 -7.59
CA PHE A 26 1.66 13.33 -8.97
C PHE A 26 0.38 13.06 -9.78
N VAL A 27 -0.21 11.87 -9.67
CA VAL A 27 -1.36 11.50 -10.50
C VAL A 27 -2.61 12.25 -10.07
N ASN A 28 -3.00 12.17 -8.81
CA ASN A 28 -4.23 12.82 -8.32
C ASN A 28 -4.19 14.35 -8.50
N PRO A 29 -3.10 15.06 -8.15
CA PRO A 29 -3.02 16.50 -8.38
C PRO A 29 -3.04 16.90 -9.86
N THR A 30 -2.55 16.04 -10.75
CA THR A 30 -2.62 16.27 -12.21
C THR A 30 -4.06 16.08 -12.70
N LEU A 31 -4.74 15.01 -12.27
CA LEU A 31 -6.13 14.77 -12.62
C LEU A 31 -7.04 15.91 -12.15
N ASP A 32 -6.82 16.43 -10.94
CA ASP A 32 -7.62 17.53 -10.35
C ASP A 32 -7.58 18.84 -11.17
N LYS A 33 -6.58 19.02 -12.04
CA LYS A 33 -6.46 20.18 -12.93
C LYS A 33 -7.19 20.01 -14.26
N LEU A 34 -7.66 18.80 -14.58
CA LEU A 34 -8.34 18.52 -15.85
C LEU A 34 -9.79 19.00 -15.83
N PRO A 35 -10.33 19.42 -16.99
CA PRO A 35 -11.76 19.62 -17.20
C PRO A 35 -12.59 18.37 -16.85
N ASP A 36 -13.82 18.57 -16.38
CA ASP A 36 -14.66 17.50 -15.81
C ASP A 36 -15.01 16.39 -16.81
N ASP A 37 -15.17 16.76 -18.07
CA ASP A 37 -15.43 15.87 -19.21
C ASP A 37 -14.26 14.90 -19.47
N VAL A 38 -13.03 15.28 -19.08
CA VAL A 38 -11.82 14.46 -19.25
C VAL A 38 -11.37 13.83 -17.92
N HIS A 39 -11.62 14.47 -16.78
CA HIS A 39 -11.21 14.01 -15.46
C HIS A 39 -11.79 12.62 -15.13
N LEU A 40 -13.10 12.45 -15.27
CA LEU A 40 -13.79 11.24 -14.83
C LEU A 40 -13.40 10.01 -15.68
N PRO A 41 -13.34 10.09 -17.03
CA PRO A 41 -12.83 9.01 -17.86
C PRO A 41 -11.37 8.66 -17.53
N ALA A 42 -10.49 9.65 -17.40
CA ALA A 42 -9.07 9.43 -17.10
C ALA A 42 -8.87 8.76 -15.73
N ALA A 43 -9.53 9.28 -14.69
CA ALA A 43 -9.49 8.71 -13.35
C ALA A 43 -10.05 7.27 -13.32
N SER A 44 -11.11 6.99 -14.07
CA SER A 44 -11.71 5.66 -14.14
C SER A 44 -10.80 4.63 -14.84
N ALA A 45 -10.08 5.03 -15.88
CA ALA A 45 -9.13 4.18 -16.60
C ALA A 45 -7.96 3.81 -15.69
N LEU A 46 -7.36 4.81 -15.02
CA LEU A 46 -6.30 4.61 -14.03
C LEU A 46 -6.75 3.70 -12.89
N ALA A 47 -7.93 3.95 -12.34
CA ALA A 47 -8.48 3.13 -11.25
C ALA A 47 -8.77 1.68 -11.68
N ARG A 48 -9.14 1.43 -12.93
CA ARG A 48 -9.37 0.06 -13.44
C ARG A 48 -8.07 -0.72 -13.54
N VAL A 49 -7.01 -0.11 -14.06
CA VAL A 49 -5.69 -0.74 -14.16
C VAL A 49 -5.13 -0.97 -12.77
N GLN A 50 -5.03 0.07 -11.94
CA GLN A 50 -4.47 -0.05 -10.58
C GLN A 50 -5.29 -0.99 -9.71
N GLY A 51 -6.62 -0.87 -9.72
CA GLY A 51 -7.52 -1.67 -8.88
C GLY A 51 -7.51 -3.17 -9.21
N ARG A 52 -7.05 -3.56 -10.40
CA ARG A 52 -6.90 -4.99 -10.77
C ARG A 52 -5.67 -5.62 -10.16
N PHE A 53 -4.56 -4.88 -10.10
CA PHE A 53 -3.27 -5.40 -9.63
C PHE A 53 -3.03 -5.17 -8.14
N MET A 54 -3.47 -4.02 -7.62
CA MET A 54 -3.17 -3.60 -6.25
C MET A 54 -3.55 -4.63 -5.18
N PRO A 55 -4.76 -5.20 -5.14
CA PRO A 55 -5.14 -6.13 -4.07
C PRO A 55 -4.19 -7.32 -3.92
N PHE A 56 -3.73 -7.88 -5.05
CA PHE A 56 -2.77 -8.98 -5.07
C PHE A 56 -1.38 -8.51 -4.61
N TRP A 57 -0.97 -7.29 -4.98
CA TRP A 57 0.31 -6.74 -4.56
C TRP A 57 0.36 -6.44 -3.05
N TYR A 58 -0.70 -5.84 -2.50
CA TYR A 58 -0.85 -5.68 -1.05
C TYR A 58 -0.77 -7.02 -0.31
N ALA A 59 -1.50 -8.03 -0.80
CA ALA A 59 -1.48 -9.36 -0.20
C ALA A 59 -0.10 -10.00 -0.30
N LEU A 60 0.59 -9.86 -1.44
CA LEU A 60 1.95 -10.36 -1.63
C LEU A 60 2.92 -9.74 -0.63
N VAL A 61 2.94 -8.41 -0.48
CA VAL A 61 3.83 -7.74 0.48
C VAL A 61 3.51 -8.16 1.91
N PHE A 62 2.23 -8.27 2.26
CA PHE A 62 1.83 -8.73 3.59
C PHE A 62 2.28 -10.16 3.88
N LEU A 63 2.09 -11.09 2.93
CA LEU A 63 2.52 -12.48 3.07
C LEU A 63 4.05 -12.60 3.15
N LEU A 64 4.77 -11.80 2.38
CA LEU A 64 6.23 -11.71 2.44
C LEU A 64 6.71 -11.20 3.81
N ALA A 65 6.05 -10.17 4.36
CA ALA A 65 6.35 -9.68 5.71
C ALA A 65 6.06 -10.73 6.79
N LEU A 66 4.96 -11.49 6.67
CA LEU A 66 4.66 -12.61 7.58
C LEU A 66 5.68 -13.75 7.47
N ALA A 67 6.13 -14.08 6.26
CA ALA A 67 7.16 -15.08 6.05
C ALA A 67 8.47 -14.67 6.74
N GLU A 68 8.88 -13.41 6.62
CA GLU A 68 10.04 -12.85 7.35
C GLU A 68 9.88 -12.97 8.87
N VAL A 69 8.70 -12.65 9.41
CA VAL A 69 8.42 -12.83 10.86
C VAL A 69 8.61 -14.29 11.28
N GLY A 70 8.00 -15.23 10.54
CA GLY A 70 8.04 -16.66 10.86
C GLY A 70 9.44 -17.25 10.79
N ILE A 71 10.19 -16.92 9.74
CA ILE A 71 11.57 -17.42 9.56
C ILE A 71 12.49 -16.91 10.66
N ARG A 72 12.43 -15.61 10.96
CA ARG A 72 13.30 -15.00 11.99
C ARG A 72 12.95 -15.42 13.40
N TRP A 73 11.66 -15.61 13.69
CA TRP A 73 11.23 -16.24 14.94
C TRP A 73 11.87 -17.62 15.06
N HIS A 74 11.73 -18.47 14.04
CA HIS A 74 12.27 -19.83 14.06
C HIS A 74 13.80 -19.87 14.24
N GLN A 75 14.53 -18.93 13.63
CA GLN A 75 16.00 -18.88 13.70
C GLN A 75 16.53 -18.36 15.04
N SER A 76 15.92 -17.31 15.59
CA SER A 76 16.45 -16.60 16.76
C SER A 76 15.74 -16.93 18.07
N GLY A 77 14.58 -17.60 18.02
CA GLY A 77 13.70 -17.81 19.16
C GLY A 77 13.08 -16.53 19.72
N ARG A 78 13.33 -15.37 19.09
CA ARG A 78 12.85 -14.05 19.51
C ARG A 78 11.95 -13.47 18.42
N LEU A 79 10.88 -12.79 18.85
CA LEU A 79 9.99 -12.11 17.93
C LEU A 79 10.71 -10.90 17.26
N PRO A 80 10.80 -10.81 15.93
CA PRO A 80 11.34 -9.65 15.26
C PRO A 80 10.34 -8.48 15.35
N ILE A 81 10.46 -7.67 16.40
CA ILE A 81 9.48 -6.65 16.78
C ILE A 81 9.17 -5.69 15.60
N TRP A 82 10.21 -5.16 14.93
CA TRP A 82 10.04 -4.18 13.86
C TRP A 82 9.28 -4.72 12.63
N ILE A 83 9.62 -5.95 12.20
CA ILE A 83 8.96 -6.62 11.07
C ILE A 83 7.54 -7.00 11.45
N SER A 84 7.32 -7.42 12.70
CA SER A 84 5.99 -7.75 13.21
C SER A 84 5.06 -6.53 13.23
N ILE A 85 5.55 -5.38 13.70
CA ILE A 85 4.79 -4.12 13.65
C ILE A 85 4.52 -3.74 12.20
N SER A 86 5.51 -3.85 11.31
CA SER A 86 5.32 -3.61 9.87
C SER A 86 4.19 -4.47 9.29
N ALA A 87 4.18 -5.78 9.56
CA ALA A 87 3.14 -6.69 9.09
C ALA A 87 1.74 -6.30 9.60
N VAL A 88 1.63 -5.86 10.87
CA VAL A 88 0.37 -5.33 11.41
C VAL A 88 -0.07 -4.07 10.68
N LEU A 89 0.84 -3.14 10.39
CA LEU A 89 0.51 -1.93 9.63
C LEU A 89 0.06 -2.25 8.20
N TRP A 90 0.66 -3.24 7.54
CA TRP A 90 0.21 -3.73 6.22
C TRP A 90 -1.21 -4.30 6.30
N MET A 91 -1.50 -5.13 7.30
CA MET A 91 -2.84 -5.66 7.54
C MET A 91 -3.85 -4.51 7.75
N LEU A 92 -3.52 -3.53 8.60
CA LEU A 92 -4.36 -2.38 8.86
C LEU A 92 -4.60 -1.55 7.59
N ALA A 93 -3.59 -1.35 6.76
CA ALA A 93 -3.70 -0.64 5.48
C ALA A 93 -4.64 -1.38 4.50
N ILE A 94 -4.59 -2.71 4.46
CA ILE A 94 -5.50 -3.55 3.66
C ILE A 94 -6.94 -3.38 4.16
N VAL A 95 -7.18 -3.56 5.46
CA VAL A 95 -8.51 -3.42 6.08
C VAL A 95 -9.06 -2.01 5.85
N TYR A 96 -8.23 -0.99 6.06
CA TYR A 96 -8.59 0.41 5.82
C TYR A 96 -8.96 0.66 4.35
N SER A 97 -8.21 0.08 3.40
CA SER A 97 -8.51 0.21 1.98
C SER A 97 -9.88 -0.38 1.63
N VAL A 98 -10.18 -1.58 2.12
CA VAL A 98 -11.43 -2.30 1.84
C VAL A 98 -12.62 -1.60 2.49
N THR A 99 -12.46 -1.07 3.70
CA THR A 99 -13.57 -0.48 4.47
C THR A 99 -13.83 0.99 4.15
N ALA A 100 -12.80 1.77 3.79
CA ALA A 100 -12.95 3.22 3.56
C ALA A 100 -12.83 3.61 2.08
N LEU A 101 -11.81 3.12 1.37
CA LEU A 101 -11.51 3.59 0.01
C LEU A 101 -12.36 2.89 -1.06
N VAL A 102 -12.50 1.57 -0.97
CA VAL A 102 -13.26 0.76 -1.95
C VAL A 102 -14.73 1.19 -2.04
N PRO A 103 -15.46 1.44 -0.93
CA PRO A 103 -16.86 1.86 -1.00
C PRO A 103 -17.04 3.22 -1.70
N ILE A 104 -16.12 4.16 -1.50
CA ILE A 104 -16.16 5.46 -2.18
C ILE A 104 -15.95 5.28 -3.69
N ASN A 105 -14.97 4.45 -4.08
CA ASN A 105 -14.68 4.20 -5.49
C ASN A 105 -15.86 3.50 -6.19
N ASN A 106 -16.51 2.55 -5.51
CA ASN A 106 -17.70 1.87 -6.03
C ASN A 106 -18.89 2.82 -6.21
N ARG A 107 -19.07 3.79 -5.30
CA ARG A 107 -20.12 4.83 -5.44
C ARG A 107 -19.89 5.72 -6.66
N ILE A 108 -18.65 6.18 -6.87
CA ILE A 108 -18.30 7.02 -8.03
C ILE A 108 -18.46 6.23 -9.33
N LYS A 109 -18.10 4.94 -9.34
CA LYS A 109 -18.13 4.10 -10.55
C LYS A 109 -19.55 3.74 -11.02
N SER A 110 -20.47 3.45 -10.11
CA SER A 110 -21.79 2.90 -10.47
C SER A 110 -22.81 3.95 -10.89
N ASN A 111 -22.86 5.09 -10.19
CA ASN A 111 -23.75 6.20 -10.51
C ASN A 111 -23.13 7.48 -9.94
N PRO A 112 -22.28 8.19 -10.70
CA PRO A 112 -21.60 9.38 -10.22
C PRO A 112 -22.63 10.41 -9.76
N PRO A 113 -22.70 10.77 -8.46
CA PRO A 113 -23.60 11.81 -8.01
C PRO A 113 -23.17 13.17 -8.59
N PRO A 114 -24.05 14.18 -8.66
CA PRO A 114 -23.68 15.53 -9.08
C PRO A 114 -22.47 16.07 -8.29
N ASP A 115 -22.36 15.69 -7.01
CA ASP A 115 -21.29 16.09 -6.10
C ASP A 115 -20.10 15.11 -6.05
N TRP A 116 -19.86 14.32 -7.10
CA TRP A 116 -18.80 13.30 -7.16
C TRP A 116 -17.41 13.83 -6.77
N LYS A 117 -17.12 15.11 -7.02
CA LYS A 117 -15.87 15.77 -6.64
C LYS A 117 -15.63 15.82 -5.12
N ILE A 118 -16.68 15.95 -4.31
CA ILE A 118 -16.55 15.95 -2.85
C ILE A 118 -16.11 14.55 -2.38
N TYR A 119 -16.74 13.52 -2.94
CA TYR A 119 -16.34 12.13 -2.68
C TYR A 119 -14.93 11.84 -3.17
N ARG A 120 -14.53 12.40 -4.31
CA ARG A 120 -13.16 12.27 -4.84
C ARG A 120 -12.13 12.91 -3.91
N ARG A 121 -12.31 14.18 -3.51
CA ARG A 121 -11.43 14.86 -2.55
C ARG A 121 -11.31 14.11 -1.23
N ARG A 122 -12.43 13.55 -0.74
CA ARG A 122 -12.42 12.70 0.46
C ARG A 122 -11.60 11.43 0.24
N TRP A 123 -11.77 10.77 -0.90
CA TRP A 123 -10.96 9.61 -1.27
C TRP A 123 -9.47 9.97 -1.35
N ASP A 124 -9.10 11.10 -1.95
CA ASP A 124 -7.70 11.55 -2.04
C ASP A 124 -7.09 11.79 -0.66
N LEU A 125 -7.86 12.36 0.28
CA LEU A 125 -7.41 12.54 1.66
C LEU A 125 -7.18 11.20 2.37
N LEU A 126 -8.14 10.27 2.27
CA LEU A 126 -8.01 8.93 2.87
C LEU A 126 -6.86 8.14 2.23
N HIS A 127 -6.68 8.29 0.92
CA HIS A 127 -5.58 7.67 0.19
C HIS A 127 -4.22 8.22 0.65
N ARG A 128 -4.07 9.53 0.88
CA ARG A 128 -2.83 10.09 1.47
C ARG A 128 -2.52 9.53 2.85
N TRP A 129 -3.53 9.35 3.70
CA TRP A 129 -3.36 8.68 4.99
C TRP A 129 -2.88 7.24 4.84
N ARG A 130 -3.46 6.49 3.90
CA ARG A 130 -2.98 5.14 3.57
C ARG A 130 -1.53 5.16 3.10
N VAL A 131 -1.14 6.07 2.22
CA VAL A 131 0.25 6.19 1.75
C VAL A 131 1.19 6.45 2.91
N ALA A 132 0.85 7.38 3.82
CA ALA A 132 1.65 7.64 5.01
C ALA A 132 1.82 6.39 5.88
N LEU A 133 0.73 5.65 6.12
CA LEU A 133 0.74 4.39 6.87
C LEU A 133 1.65 3.34 6.22
N LEU A 134 1.57 3.18 4.90
CA LEU A 134 2.39 2.25 4.13
C LEU A 134 3.86 2.64 4.11
N THR A 135 4.17 3.93 4.02
CA THR A 135 5.54 4.44 4.12
C THR A 135 6.14 4.12 5.48
N ILE A 136 5.39 4.29 6.58
CA ILE A 136 5.83 3.90 7.91
C ILE A 136 6.05 2.38 7.97
N ALA A 137 5.11 1.59 7.45
CA ALA A 137 5.24 0.13 7.39
C ALA A 137 6.51 -0.30 6.63
N LEU A 138 6.81 0.34 5.50
CA LEU A 138 8.01 0.08 4.71
C LEU A 138 9.29 0.46 5.47
N VAL A 139 9.33 1.61 6.14
CA VAL A 139 10.48 2.02 6.95
C VAL A 139 10.76 1.00 8.05
N LEU A 140 9.71 0.54 8.77
CA LEU A 140 9.88 -0.48 9.80
C LEU A 140 10.35 -1.82 9.23
N LEU A 141 9.91 -2.18 8.02
CA LEU A 141 10.37 -3.37 7.31
C LEU A 141 11.85 -3.26 6.96
N ILE A 142 12.29 -2.12 6.42
CA ILE A 142 13.71 -1.84 6.11
C ILE A 142 14.55 -1.91 7.39
N VAL A 143 14.12 -1.24 8.46
CA VAL A 143 14.83 -1.25 9.75
C VAL A 143 14.95 -2.67 10.30
N GLY A 144 13.87 -3.44 10.26
CA GLY A 144 13.88 -4.83 10.69
C GLY A 144 14.79 -5.72 9.85
N CYS A 145 14.79 -5.52 8.53
CA CYS A 145 15.61 -6.31 7.61
C CYS A 145 17.10 -5.98 7.69
N VAL A 146 17.46 -4.69 7.80
CA VAL A 146 18.83 -4.18 7.69
C VAL A 146 19.52 -4.05 9.05
N CYS A 147 18.84 -3.53 10.07
CA CYS A 147 19.46 -3.23 11.37
C CYS A 147 19.39 -4.40 12.36
N CYS A 148 18.60 -5.43 12.05
CA CYS A 148 18.51 -6.64 12.86
C CYS A 148 18.57 -7.89 11.96
N PRO A 149 19.66 -8.09 11.20
CA PRO A 149 19.78 -9.25 10.33
C PRO A 149 19.77 -10.56 11.15
N PRO A 150 19.26 -11.66 10.59
CA PRO A 150 19.36 -12.96 11.24
C PRO A 150 20.83 -13.34 11.44
N ASP A 151 21.16 -13.93 12.58
CA ASP A 151 22.54 -14.32 12.93
C ASP A 151 23.14 -15.20 11.82
N PRO A 152 24.39 -14.92 11.38
CA PRO A 152 25.07 -15.74 10.39
C PRO A 152 25.55 -17.02 11.08
N TRP A 153 24.80 -18.11 10.92
CA TRP A 153 25.29 -19.46 11.20
C TRP A 153 25.87 -20.05 9.93
#